data_AF-A0A7X1YEF6-F1
#
_entry.id   AF-A0A7X1YEF6-F1
#
_cell.length_a   1.000
_cell.length_b   1.000
_cell.length_c   1.000
_cell.angle_alpha   90.00
_cell.angle_beta   90.00
_cell.angle_gamma   90.00
#
_symmetry.space_group_name_H-M   'P 1'
#
loop_
_entity.id
_entity.type
_entity.pdbx_description
1 polymer ?
#
loop_
_entity_poly.entity_id
_entity_poly.type
_entity_poly.pdbx_seq_one_letter_code
_entity_poly.pdbx_strand_id
1 'polypeptide(L)'
;MLTIILPILLFAALALAILGAVRRMAMWRRGRASKVDLLGGLLAMPRRYMVDLHHVVARDKYMANTHVATAGGFVLAAVLAIVVHGFGVHNQIFGYALLFATALMFIGALFVFKRRLNPPSRLSKGPWMRLPKSLLAFSASFFILTLPVAGVLPEGFGGWFLAALLAVGVAWGVCELFLGMTWGGPMKHAFAGALHLAWHR
;
A
#
# COMPACT_ATOMS: atom_id res chain seq x y z
N MET A 1 -10.84 -19.39 10.93
CA MET A 1 -9.38 -19.17 10.81
C MET A 1 -9.07 -17.79 10.26
N LEU A 2 -9.44 -17.48 9.00
CA LEU A 2 -9.14 -16.18 8.39
C LEU A 2 -9.75 -14.98 9.12
N THR A 3 -10.97 -15.14 9.66
CA THR A 3 -11.65 -14.14 10.51
C THR A 3 -10.86 -13.71 11.75
N ILE A 4 -9.90 -14.54 12.20
CA ILE A 4 -9.02 -14.23 13.33
C ILE A 4 -7.66 -13.76 12.83
N ILE A 5 -7.09 -14.44 11.83
CA ILE A 5 -5.74 -14.17 11.33
C ILE A 5 -5.67 -12.82 10.62
N LEU A 6 -6.67 -12.44 9.82
CA LEU A 6 -6.63 -11.20 9.03
C LEU A 6 -6.59 -9.94 9.90
N PRO A 7 -7.46 -9.78 10.93
CA PRO A 7 -7.33 -8.68 11.88
C PRO A 7 -5.94 -8.63 12.53
N ILE A 8 -5.43 -9.78 13.00
CA ILE A 8 -4.12 -9.84 13.66
C ILE A 8 -3.01 -9.36 12.72
N LEU A 9 -2.96 -9.86 11.48
CA LEU A 9 -1.95 -9.46 10.50
C LEU A 9 -2.04 -7.97 10.18
N LEU A 10 -3.25 -7.45 9.94
CA LEU A 10 -3.47 -6.04 9.61
C LEU A 10 -3.08 -5.11 10.76
N PHE A 11 -3.58 -5.37 11.97
CA PHE A 11 -3.30 -4.51 13.12
C PHE A 11 -1.87 -4.65 13.63
N ALA A 12 -1.28 -5.85 13.61
CA ALA A 12 0.14 -6.02 13.94
C ALA A 12 1.03 -5.24 12.96
N ALA A 13 0.76 -5.34 11.66
CA ALA A 13 1.52 -4.59 10.67
C ALA A 13 1.32 -3.08 10.79
N LEU A 14 0.11 -2.62 11.09
CA LEU A 14 -0.17 -1.20 11.33
C LEU A 14 0.57 -0.70 12.58
N ALA A 15 0.51 -1.44 13.69
CA ALA A 15 1.21 -1.10 14.93
C ALA A 15 2.73 -1.03 14.70
N LEU A 16 3.30 -2.03 14.03
CA LEU A 16 4.71 -2.03 13.67
C LEU A 16 5.05 -0.90 12.70
N ALA A 17 4.19 -0.58 11.73
CA ALA A 17 4.40 0.56 10.83
C ALA A 17 4.46 1.88 11.60
N ILE A 18 3.56 2.09 12.57
CA ILE A 18 3.54 3.25 13.47
C ILE A 18 4.83 3.31 14.30
N LEU A 19 5.27 2.20 14.90
CA LEU A 19 6.54 2.15 15.64
C LEU A 19 7.73 2.54 14.76
N GLY A 20 7.78 2.05 13.52
CA GLY A 20 8.79 2.44 12.54
C GLY A 20 8.71 3.93 12.17
N ALA A 21 7.51 4.49 12.06
CA ALA A 21 7.29 5.91 11.80
C ALA A 21 7.82 6.77 12.94
N VAL A 22 7.50 6.42 14.20
CA VAL A 22 8.02 7.11 15.39
C VAL A 22 9.54 7.08 15.42
N ARG A 23 10.15 5.92 15.15
CA ARG A 23 11.61 5.80 15.04
C ARG A 23 12.19 6.74 13.97
N ARG A 24 11.56 6.84 12.79
CA ARG A 24 12.00 7.77 11.73
C ARG A 24 11.88 9.23 12.16
N MET A 25 10.76 9.60 12.75
CA MET A 25 10.55 10.96 13.27
C MET A 25 11.58 11.31 14.34
N ALA A 26 11.93 10.38 15.23
CA ALA A 26 12.96 10.56 16.24
C ALA A 26 14.36 10.79 15.63
N MET A 27 14.67 10.17 14.49
CA MET A 27 15.93 10.42 13.77
C MET A 27 15.98 11.83 13.17
N TRP A 28 14.86 12.37 12.66
CA TRP A 28 14.81 13.74 12.13
C TRP A 28 15.05 14.80 13.19
N ARG A 29 14.65 14.54 14.44
CA ARG A 29 14.91 15.43 15.57
C ARG A 29 16.41 15.55 15.93
N ARG A 30 17.28 14.71 15.35
CA ARG A 30 18.75 14.83 15.50
C ARG A 30 19.35 15.89 14.58
N GLY A 31 18.61 16.34 13.57
CA GLY A 31 19.04 17.40 12.66
C GLY A 31 18.96 18.79 13.28
N ARG A 32 19.36 19.81 12.51
CA ARG A 32 19.24 21.21 12.93
C ARG A 32 17.77 21.58 13.14
N ALA A 33 17.48 22.28 14.23
CA ALA A 33 16.15 22.81 14.48
C ALA A 33 15.71 23.76 13.36
N SER A 34 14.48 23.58 12.89
CA SER A 34 13.83 24.43 11.90
C SER A 34 12.38 24.66 12.31
N LYS A 35 11.85 25.86 12.04
CA LYS A 35 10.43 26.14 12.25
C LYS A 35 9.64 25.45 11.14
N VAL A 36 8.75 24.54 11.51
CA VAL A 36 7.92 23.79 10.56
C VAL A 36 6.47 23.94 10.98
N ASP A 37 5.62 24.35 10.05
CA ASP A 37 4.17 24.29 10.21
C ASP A 37 3.71 22.84 10.08
N LEU A 38 3.51 22.18 11.22
CA LEU A 38 3.15 20.77 11.27
C LEU A 38 1.78 20.53 10.62
N LEU A 39 0.77 21.31 11.02
CA LEU A 39 -0.61 21.09 10.58
C LEU A 39 -0.82 21.57 9.15
N GLY A 40 -0.40 22.80 8.82
CA GLY A 40 -0.55 23.32 7.45
C GLY A 40 0.30 22.55 6.45
N GLY A 41 1.45 22.01 6.88
CA GLY A 41 2.25 21.08 6.07
C GLY A 41 1.49 19.80 5.70
N LEU A 42 0.84 19.16 6.68
CA LEU A 42 0.03 17.96 6.45
C LEU A 42 -1.19 18.24 5.58
N LEU A 43 -1.91 19.34 5.83
CA LEU A 43 -3.08 19.72 5.03
C LEU A 43 -2.72 20.07 3.58
N ALA A 44 -1.51 20.59 3.33
CA ALA A 44 -1.03 20.86 1.98
C ALA A 44 -0.52 19.61 1.25
N MET A 45 -0.16 18.55 1.99
CA MET A 45 0.47 17.34 1.42
C MET A 45 -0.39 16.67 0.34
N PRO A 46 -1.72 16.46 0.49
CA PRO A 46 -2.54 15.86 -0.55
C PRO A 46 -2.45 16.59 -1.90
N ARG A 47 -2.55 17.93 -1.92
CA ARG A 47 -2.42 18.71 -3.16
C ARG A 47 -1.00 18.60 -3.72
N ARG A 48 0.03 18.76 -2.88
CA ARG A 48 1.43 18.64 -3.32
C ARG A 48 1.73 17.28 -3.92
N TYR A 49 1.19 16.22 -3.34
CA TYR A 49 1.39 14.86 -3.82
C TYR A 49 0.54 14.59 -5.08
N MET A 50 -0.76 14.88 -5.06
CA MET A 50 -1.70 14.51 -6.13
C MET A 50 -1.64 15.42 -7.35
N VAL A 51 -1.25 16.69 -7.18
CA VAL A 51 -1.25 17.70 -8.25
C VAL A 51 0.18 18.11 -8.58
N ASP A 52 0.88 18.74 -7.64
CA ASP A 52 2.16 19.40 -7.94
C ASP A 52 3.24 18.38 -8.37
N LEU A 53 3.39 17.30 -7.61
CA LEU A 53 4.30 16.20 -7.95
C LEU A 53 3.88 15.51 -9.25
N HIS A 54 2.58 15.32 -9.48
CA HIS A 54 2.08 14.66 -10.69
C HIS A 54 2.32 15.49 -11.95
N HIS A 55 2.26 16.82 -11.90
CA HIS A 55 2.70 17.68 -13.00
C HIS A 55 4.18 17.46 -13.37
N VAL A 56 5.06 17.30 -12.37
CA VAL A 56 6.49 17.05 -12.61
C VAL A 56 6.72 15.65 -13.19
N VAL A 57 6.06 14.62 -12.63
CA VAL A 57 6.27 13.24 -13.10
C VAL A 57 5.54 12.92 -14.40
N ALA A 58 4.58 13.75 -14.82
CA ALA A 58 3.83 13.60 -16.08
C ALA A 58 4.70 13.63 -17.35
N ARG A 59 5.98 14.00 -17.26
CA ARG A 59 6.98 13.78 -18.33
C ARG A 59 7.07 12.31 -18.77
N ASP A 60 6.70 11.37 -17.91
CA ASP A 60 6.54 9.94 -18.22
C ASP A 60 5.09 9.54 -17.88
N LYS A 61 4.16 9.87 -18.78
CA LYS A 61 2.71 9.67 -18.58
C LYS A 61 2.34 8.22 -18.27
N TYR A 62 3.00 7.27 -18.92
CA TYR A 62 2.79 5.85 -18.69
C TYR A 62 3.06 5.48 -17.23
N MET A 63 4.18 5.97 -16.67
CA MET A 63 4.52 5.73 -15.27
C MET A 63 3.75 6.56 -14.27
N ALA A 64 3.40 7.80 -14.60
CA ALA A 64 2.52 8.62 -13.77
C ALA A 64 1.15 7.94 -13.59
N ASN A 65 0.51 7.50 -14.68
CA ASN A 65 -0.79 6.82 -14.61
C ASN A 65 -0.70 5.46 -13.92
N THR A 66 0.37 4.69 -14.19
CA THR A 66 0.63 3.42 -13.48
C THR A 66 0.78 3.65 -11.98
N HIS A 67 1.46 4.71 -11.57
CA HIS A 67 1.61 5.08 -10.16
C HIS A 67 0.26 5.42 -9.53
N VAL A 68 -0.58 6.22 -10.19
CA VAL A 68 -1.93 6.54 -9.70
C VAL A 68 -2.76 5.27 -9.49
N ALA A 69 -2.80 4.37 -10.48
CA ALA A 69 -3.53 3.11 -10.37
C ALA A 69 -2.98 2.23 -9.22
N THR A 70 -1.65 2.09 -9.12
CA THR A 70 -1.00 1.23 -8.12
C THR A 70 -1.09 1.81 -6.71
N ALA A 71 -0.61 3.04 -6.52
CA ALA A 71 -0.52 3.68 -5.21
C ALA A 71 -1.88 4.18 -4.72
N GLY A 72 -2.69 4.78 -5.60
CA GLY A 72 -4.06 5.17 -5.27
C GLY A 72 -4.93 3.95 -4.96
N GLY A 73 -4.85 2.91 -5.78
CA GLY A 73 -5.50 1.63 -5.53
C GLY A 73 -5.06 1.00 -4.20
N PHE A 74 -3.76 1.03 -3.89
CA PHE A 74 -3.24 0.54 -2.60
C PHE A 74 -3.76 1.34 -1.41
N VAL A 75 -3.75 2.68 -1.46
CA VAL A 75 -4.24 3.50 -0.34
C VAL A 75 -5.71 3.20 -0.06
N LEU A 76 -6.54 3.16 -1.11
CA LEU A 76 -7.95 2.84 -0.96
C LEU A 76 -8.15 1.40 -0.46
N ALA A 77 -7.44 0.43 -1.03
CA ALA A 77 -7.53 -0.97 -0.63
C ALA A 77 -7.05 -1.21 0.81
N ALA A 78 -6.00 -0.51 1.26
CA ALA A 78 -5.49 -0.64 2.63
C ALA A 78 -6.51 -0.15 3.67
N VAL A 79 -7.14 1.02 3.43
CA VAL A 79 -8.20 1.54 4.29
C VAL A 79 -9.39 0.60 4.31
N LEU A 80 -9.87 0.18 3.14
CA LEU A 80 -11.02 -0.73 3.03
C LEU A 80 -10.72 -2.11 3.61
N ALA A 81 -9.49 -2.64 3.47
CA ALA A 81 -9.10 -3.91 4.08
C ALA A 81 -9.12 -3.83 5.61
N ILE A 82 -8.70 -2.71 6.22
CA ILE A 82 -8.81 -2.51 7.67
C ILE A 82 -10.28 -2.47 8.09
N VAL A 83 -11.15 -1.78 7.34
CA VAL A 83 -12.59 -1.71 7.64
C VAL A 83 -13.25 -3.09 7.52
N VAL A 84 -13.08 -3.75 6.37
CA VAL A 84 -13.78 -5.00 6.04
C VAL A 84 -13.20 -6.19 6.80
N HIS A 85 -11.88 -6.38 6.74
CA HIS A 85 -11.22 -7.56 7.27
C HIS A 85 -10.56 -7.33 8.63
N GLY A 86 -10.26 -6.09 9.00
CA GLY A 86 -9.73 -5.74 10.32
C GLY A 86 -10.84 -5.62 11.37
N PHE A 87 -11.83 -4.76 11.12
CA PHE A 87 -12.96 -4.54 12.02
C PHE A 87 -14.14 -5.50 11.76
N GLY A 88 -14.08 -6.34 10.72
CA GLY A 88 -15.15 -7.30 10.42
C GLY A 88 -16.42 -6.65 9.87
N VAL A 89 -16.31 -5.48 9.24
CA VAL A 89 -17.47 -4.80 8.64
C VAL A 89 -17.83 -5.50 7.33
N HIS A 90 -18.66 -6.54 7.44
CA HIS A 90 -19.15 -7.32 6.30
C HIS A 90 -20.36 -6.63 5.65
N ASN A 91 -20.07 -5.72 4.72
CA ASN A 91 -21.08 -5.02 3.92
C ASN A 91 -20.73 -5.14 2.43
N GLN A 92 -21.73 -5.43 1.59
CA GLN A 92 -21.53 -5.64 0.15
C GLN A 92 -20.96 -4.41 -0.56
N ILE A 93 -21.35 -3.19 -0.18
CA ILE A 93 -20.82 -1.95 -0.76
C ILE A 93 -19.33 -1.84 -0.48
N PHE A 94 -18.91 -2.08 0.77
CA PHE A 94 -17.48 -2.08 1.11
C PHE A 94 -16.74 -3.25 0.44
N GLY A 95 -17.40 -4.40 0.27
CA GLY A 95 -16.89 -5.52 -0.51
C GLY A 95 -16.58 -5.14 -1.96
N TYR A 96 -17.56 -4.58 -2.69
CA TYR A 96 -17.36 -4.12 -4.06
C TYR A 96 -16.33 -2.98 -4.18
N ALA A 97 -16.33 -2.04 -3.23
CA ALA A 97 -15.33 -0.98 -3.20
C ALA A 97 -13.91 -1.54 -3.04
N LEU A 98 -13.73 -2.55 -2.18
CA LEU A 98 -12.43 -3.20 -1.98
C LEU A 98 -12.03 -4.07 -3.18
N LEU A 99 -12.97 -4.75 -3.83
CA LEU A 99 -12.73 -5.46 -5.09
C LEU A 99 -12.25 -4.49 -6.18
N PHE A 100 -12.93 -3.35 -6.34
CA PHE A 100 -12.52 -2.32 -7.30
C PHE A 100 -11.12 -1.78 -6.99
N ALA A 101 -10.86 -1.42 -5.73
CA ALA A 101 -9.57 -0.88 -5.30
C ALA A 101 -8.41 -1.87 -5.54
N THR A 102 -8.61 -3.15 -5.19
CA THR A 102 -7.62 -4.20 -5.41
C THR A 102 -7.43 -4.54 -6.89
N ALA A 103 -8.48 -4.52 -7.71
CA ALA A 103 -8.37 -4.71 -9.16
C ALA A 103 -7.58 -3.56 -9.83
N LEU A 104 -7.88 -2.30 -9.48
CA LEU A 104 -7.16 -1.14 -9.99
C LEU A 104 -5.66 -1.20 -9.61
N MET A 105 -5.39 -1.54 -8.35
CA MET A 105 -4.02 -1.75 -7.85
C MET A 105 -3.32 -2.89 -8.60
N PHE A 106 -4.00 -4.02 -8.84
CA PHE A 106 -3.45 -5.19 -9.53
C PHE A 106 -3.04 -4.84 -10.96
N ILE A 107 -3.90 -4.15 -11.71
CA ILE A 107 -3.59 -3.68 -13.08
C ILE A 107 -2.36 -2.76 -13.07
N GLY A 108 -2.30 -1.80 -12.14
CA GLY A 108 -1.12 -0.95 -11.96
C GLY A 108 0.15 -1.78 -11.66
N ALA A 109 0.04 -2.76 -10.75
CA ALA A 109 1.13 -3.64 -10.37
C ALA A 109 1.66 -4.49 -11.54
N LEU A 110 0.79 -4.91 -12.48
CA LEU A 110 1.20 -5.59 -13.71
C LEU A 110 2.07 -4.68 -14.59
N PHE A 111 1.72 -3.40 -14.74
CA PHE A 111 2.54 -2.45 -15.49
C PHE A 111 3.89 -2.16 -14.81
N VAL A 112 3.92 -2.11 -13.46
CA VAL A 112 5.17 -2.02 -12.69
C VAL A 112 6.02 -3.28 -12.91
N PHE A 113 5.41 -4.47 -12.88
CA PHE A 113 6.09 -5.74 -13.13
C PHE A 113 6.67 -5.77 -14.56
N LYS A 114 5.86 -5.46 -15.57
CA LYS A 114 6.26 -5.39 -16.98
C LYS A 114 7.45 -4.45 -17.19
N ARG A 115 7.42 -3.25 -16.60
CA ARG A 115 8.54 -2.29 -16.68
C ARG A 115 9.84 -2.84 -16.09
N ARG A 116 9.75 -3.76 -15.12
CA ARG A 116 10.90 -4.36 -14.45
C ARG A 116 11.43 -5.61 -15.15
N LEU A 117 10.75 -6.14 -16.17
CA LEU A 117 11.32 -7.20 -17.02
C LEU A 117 12.52 -6.67 -17.81
N ASN A 118 12.41 -5.46 -18.36
CA ASN A 118 13.48 -4.73 -19.04
C ASN A 118 13.63 -3.33 -18.44
N PRO A 119 14.27 -3.22 -17.26
CA PRO A 119 14.30 -1.97 -16.51
C PRO A 119 15.19 -0.92 -17.20
N PRO A 120 14.71 0.33 -17.39
CA PRO A 120 15.54 1.40 -17.93
C PRO A 120 16.70 1.73 -16.99
N SER A 121 17.81 2.26 -17.51
CA SER A 121 19.03 2.56 -16.73
C SER A 121 18.80 3.42 -15.48
N ARG A 122 17.84 4.35 -15.55
CA ARG A 122 17.43 5.23 -14.45
C ARG A 122 16.61 4.55 -13.33
N LEU A 123 16.25 3.28 -13.47
CA LEU A 123 15.42 2.57 -12.50
C LEU A 123 16.29 1.82 -11.48
N SER A 124 16.07 2.09 -10.19
CA SER A 124 16.70 1.33 -9.11
C SER A 124 16.31 -0.15 -9.17
N LYS A 125 17.35 -1.01 -9.22
CA LYS A 125 17.26 -2.48 -9.19
C LYS A 125 17.43 -2.99 -7.75
N GLY A 126 18.03 -4.17 -7.57
CA GLY A 126 18.29 -4.76 -6.24
C GLY A 126 16.99 -5.08 -5.50
N PRO A 127 16.88 -4.74 -4.20
CA PRO A 127 15.68 -5.02 -3.41
C PRO A 127 14.38 -4.52 -4.04
N TRP A 128 14.41 -3.46 -4.86
CA TRP A 128 13.21 -2.91 -5.52
C TRP A 128 12.59 -3.85 -6.56
N MET A 129 13.30 -4.89 -6.99
CA MET A 129 12.76 -5.91 -7.90
C MET A 129 11.70 -6.81 -7.24
N ARG A 130 11.63 -6.82 -5.90
CA ARG A 130 10.60 -7.57 -5.14
C ARG A 130 9.29 -6.81 -4.96
N LEU A 131 9.31 -5.49 -5.15
CA LEU A 131 8.12 -4.65 -4.97
C LEU A 131 6.93 -5.05 -5.84
N PRO A 132 7.05 -5.26 -7.18
CA PRO A 132 5.90 -5.65 -7.98
C PRO A 132 5.29 -6.98 -7.54
N LYS A 133 6.09 -7.94 -7.07
CA LYS A 133 5.61 -9.23 -6.57
C LYS A 133 4.76 -9.04 -5.31
N SER A 134 5.18 -8.14 -4.43
CA SER A 134 4.47 -7.85 -3.18
C SER A 134 3.18 -7.05 -3.40
N LEU A 135 3.18 -6.14 -4.38
CA LEU A 135 1.98 -5.45 -4.84
C LEU A 135 0.94 -6.42 -5.42
N LEU A 136 1.39 -7.37 -6.26
CA LEU A 136 0.53 -8.41 -6.82
C LEU A 136 0.02 -9.37 -5.73
N ALA A 137 0.86 -9.78 -4.79
CA ALA A 137 0.46 -10.62 -3.67
C ALA A 137 -0.62 -9.93 -2.81
N PHE A 138 -0.40 -8.67 -2.42
CA PHE A 138 -1.39 -7.90 -1.66
C PHE A 138 -2.72 -7.79 -2.41
N SER A 139 -2.68 -7.31 -3.66
CA SER A 139 -3.89 -7.05 -4.43
C SER A 139 -4.66 -8.33 -4.77
N ALA A 140 -3.98 -9.39 -5.21
CA ALA A 140 -4.64 -10.67 -5.52
C ALA A 140 -5.22 -11.34 -4.27
N SER A 141 -4.47 -11.36 -3.15
CA SER A 141 -4.95 -12.00 -1.93
C SER A 141 -6.18 -11.29 -1.36
N PHE A 142 -6.15 -9.95 -1.26
CA PHE A 142 -7.31 -9.19 -0.78
C PHE A 142 -8.47 -9.22 -1.76
N PHE A 143 -8.23 -9.28 -3.08
CA PHE A 143 -9.30 -9.44 -4.06
C PHE A 143 -10.07 -10.77 -3.80
N ILE A 144 -9.35 -11.89 -3.74
CA ILE A 144 -9.96 -13.22 -3.53
C ILE A 144 -10.66 -13.31 -2.16
N LEU A 145 -10.03 -12.80 -1.10
CA LEU A 145 -10.61 -12.78 0.25
C LEU A 145 -11.91 -11.97 0.33
N THR A 146 -12.10 -11.00 -0.57
CA THR A 146 -13.24 -10.09 -0.54
C THR A 146 -14.42 -10.62 -1.37
N LEU A 147 -14.20 -11.58 -2.27
CA LEU A 147 -15.27 -12.15 -3.10
C LEU A 147 -16.46 -12.68 -2.29
N PRO A 148 -16.27 -13.40 -1.16
CA PRO A 148 -17.40 -13.81 -0.32
C PRO A 148 -18.10 -12.63 0.37
N VAL A 149 -17.35 -11.63 0.83
CA VAL A 149 -17.91 -10.42 1.46
C VAL A 149 -18.79 -9.63 0.49
N ALA A 150 -18.42 -9.61 -0.79
CA ALA A 150 -19.21 -9.00 -1.85
C ALA A 150 -20.40 -9.87 -2.31
N GLY A 151 -20.57 -11.08 -1.78
CA GLY A 151 -21.60 -12.02 -2.21
C GLY A 151 -21.36 -12.66 -3.57
N VAL A 152 -20.14 -12.56 -4.12
CA VAL A 152 -19.77 -13.14 -5.43
C VAL A 152 -19.47 -14.63 -5.31
N LEU A 153 -18.89 -15.06 -4.19
CA LEU A 153 -18.60 -16.46 -3.87
C LEU A 153 -19.24 -16.86 -2.53
N PRO A 154 -19.54 -18.15 -2.32
CA PRO A 154 -20.08 -18.60 -1.04
C PRO A 154 -19.05 -18.47 0.09
N GLU A 155 -19.55 -18.36 1.31
CA GLU A 155 -18.70 -18.46 2.51
C GLU A 155 -17.97 -19.81 2.53
N GLY A 156 -16.69 -19.79 2.95
CA GLY A 156 -15.86 -20.99 2.99
C GLY A 156 -15.31 -21.46 1.64
N PHE A 157 -15.50 -20.71 0.55
CA PHE A 157 -14.93 -21.02 -0.76
C PHE A 157 -13.43 -21.34 -0.71
N GLY A 158 -13.02 -22.43 -1.37
CA GLY A 158 -11.63 -22.88 -1.51
C GLY A 158 -11.02 -23.58 -0.30
N GLY A 159 -11.77 -23.71 0.81
CA GLY A 159 -11.37 -24.51 1.97
C GLY A 159 -10.08 -24.04 2.66
N TRP A 160 -9.52 -24.92 3.49
CA TRP A 160 -8.38 -24.59 4.36
C TRP A 160 -7.09 -24.30 3.57
N PHE A 161 -6.87 -24.98 2.44
CA PHE A 161 -5.66 -24.79 1.62
C PHE A 161 -5.63 -23.39 1.00
N LEU A 162 -6.72 -22.96 0.35
CA LEU A 162 -6.81 -21.60 -0.18
C LEU A 162 -6.67 -20.57 0.95
N ALA A 163 -7.31 -20.82 2.08
CA ALA A 163 -7.22 -19.94 3.24
C ALA A 163 -5.77 -19.77 3.74
N ALA A 164 -4.99 -20.86 3.82
CA ALA A 164 -3.59 -20.81 4.20
C ALA A 164 -2.73 -20.05 3.17
N LEU A 165 -2.94 -20.31 1.86
CA LEU A 165 -2.25 -19.60 0.78
C LEU A 165 -2.53 -18.09 0.82
N LEU A 166 -3.79 -17.70 1.02
CA LEU A 166 -4.19 -16.30 1.13
C LEU A 166 -3.61 -15.63 2.38
N ALA A 167 -3.55 -16.34 3.51
CA ALA A 167 -2.91 -15.83 4.72
C ALA A 167 -1.42 -15.52 4.50
N VAL A 168 -0.68 -16.40 3.79
CA VAL A 168 0.71 -16.16 3.41
C VAL A 168 0.83 -14.97 2.45
N GLY A 169 -0.05 -14.88 1.45
CA GLY A 169 -0.06 -13.76 0.50
C GLY A 169 -0.35 -12.41 1.16
N VAL A 170 -1.30 -12.37 2.10
CA VAL A 170 -1.58 -11.19 2.92
C VAL A 170 -0.38 -10.84 3.79
N ALA A 171 0.18 -11.80 4.52
CA ALA A 171 1.35 -11.57 5.37
C ALA A 171 2.52 -10.99 4.55
N TRP A 172 2.81 -11.57 3.38
CA TRP A 172 3.84 -11.07 2.47
C TRP A 172 3.55 -9.63 2.01
N GLY A 173 2.35 -9.40 1.46
CA GLY A 173 1.95 -8.11 0.91
C GLY A 173 1.93 -7.01 1.96
N VAL A 174 1.29 -7.27 3.10
CA VAL A 174 1.19 -6.32 4.21
C VAL A 174 2.56 -6.04 4.82
N CYS A 175 3.41 -7.05 5.06
CA CYS A 175 4.75 -6.80 5.60
C CYS A 175 5.57 -5.88 4.69
N GLU A 176 5.60 -6.13 3.38
CA GLU A 176 6.36 -5.27 2.46
C GLU A 176 5.77 -3.86 2.36
N LEU A 177 4.45 -3.75 2.25
CA LEU A 177 3.81 -2.47 1.98
C LEU A 177 3.70 -1.61 3.24
N PHE A 178 3.47 -2.18 4.42
CA PHE A 178 3.34 -1.43 5.67
C PHE A 178 4.70 -1.25 6.36
N LEU A 179 5.44 -2.34 6.58
CA LEU A 179 6.74 -2.24 7.25
C LEU A 179 7.79 -1.64 6.32
N GLY A 180 7.74 -1.96 5.02
CA GLY A 180 8.69 -1.41 4.06
C GLY A 180 8.65 0.11 3.95
N MET A 181 7.51 0.73 4.27
CA MET A 181 7.37 2.19 4.33
C MET A 181 8.20 2.81 5.45
N THR A 182 8.22 2.20 6.64
CA THR A 182 8.76 2.85 7.84
C THR A 182 10.02 2.18 8.42
N TRP A 183 10.26 0.91 8.15
CA TRP A 183 11.47 0.19 8.58
C TRP A 183 12.57 0.16 7.51
N GLY A 184 12.23 0.47 6.26
CA GLY A 184 13.18 0.48 5.14
C GLY A 184 12.85 -0.55 4.07
N GLY A 185 13.58 -0.55 2.96
CA GLY A 185 13.28 -1.37 1.80
C GLY A 185 12.68 -0.57 0.63
N PRO A 186 12.06 -1.25 -0.35
CA PRO A 186 11.54 -0.64 -1.58
C PRO A 186 10.53 0.48 -1.35
N MET A 187 9.74 0.39 -0.28
CA MET A 187 8.68 1.35 0.06
C MET A 187 9.15 2.53 0.93
N LYS A 188 10.44 2.61 1.32
CA LYS A 188 10.95 3.63 2.25
C LYS A 188 10.70 5.07 1.79
N HIS A 189 10.64 5.28 0.47
CA HIS A 189 10.42 6.59 -0.14
C HIS A 189 8.95 7.02 -0.12
N ALA A 190 8.00 6.09 0.00
CA ALA A 190 6.58 6.44 0.06
C ALA A 190 6.29 7.26 1.32
N PHE A 191 6.76 6.79 2.48
CA PHE A 191 6.61 7.51 3.75
C PHE A 191 7.51 8.75 3.82
N ALA A 192 8.83 8.58 3.61
CA ALA A 192 9.77 9.69 3.73
C ALA A 192 9.52 10.80 2.70
N GLY A 193 9.12 10.44 1.47
CA GLY A 193 8.80 11.39 0.41
C GLY A 193 7.50 12.15 0.66
N ALA A 194 6.44 11.47 1.13
CA ALA A 194 5.18 12.14 1.47
C ALA A 194 5.37 13.17 2.61
N LEU A 195 6.14 12.81 3.63
CA LEU A 195 6.44 13.71 4.74
C LEU A 195 7.43 14.82 4.36
N HIS A 196 8.36 14.54 3.44
CA HIS A 196 9.18 15.58 2.82
C HIS A 196 8.29 16.61 2.11
N LEU A 197 7.31 16.19 1.31
CA LEU A 197 6.36 17.11 0.68
C LEU A 197 5.52 17.89 1.69
N ALA A 198 5.25 17.34 2.88
CA ALA A 198 4.54 18.06 3.93
C ALA A 198 5.40 19.19 4.55
N TRP A 199 6.67 18.89 4.86
CA TRP A 199 7.46 19.67 5.83
C TRP A 199 8.83 20.15 5.35
N HIS A 200 9.23 19.82 4.12
CA HIS A 200 10.45 20.32 3.50
C HIS A 200 10.09 21.02 2.19
N ARG A 201 10.53 22.27 2.08
CA ARG A 201 10.40 23.13 0.90
C ARG A 201 11.80 23.46 0.40
#